data_AF-K2GEX6-F1
#
_entry.id   AF-K2GEX6-F1
#
_cell.length_a   1.000
_cell.length_b   1.000
_cell.length_c   1.000
_cell.angle_alpha   90.00
_cell.angle_beta   90.00
_cell.angle_gamma   90.00
#
_symmetry.space_group_name_H-M   'P 1'
#
loop_
_entity.id
_entity.type
_entity.pdbx_description
1 polymer ?
#
loop_
_entity_poly.entity_id
_entity_poly.type
_entity_poly.pdbx_seq_one_letter_code
_entity_poly.pdbx_strand_id
1 'polypeptide(L)'
;MARQHMLYYFKIESKVDLEKINLSETLYFIKNFWEISAYTYIEIELFKYFKMNPKEEIINCKNCILRETCGNPIPWDGNFNSKIMIIWEAPWKEEDIQGKPFVWRSGKLLTKILEELWYYRETDYYITNIVKCRPPDNRDPKPDEIKACSPFLWKQIEEMKPELIITLWRFSFNFLVPNVTISEWRWNFFKIHEINWQKLDFSPTVLAVYHPAVALYNPTKKELIKEDLSKIKQILPK
;
A
#
# COMPACT_ATOMS: atom_id res chain seq x y z
N MET A 1 -49.59 -38.64 -20.84
CA MET A 1 -48.98 -38.35 -22.15
C MET A 1 -47.99 -37.22 -21.99
N ALA A 2 -46.73 -37.48 -22.33
CA ALA A 2 -45.59 -36.62 -22.10
C ALA A 2 -45.62 -35.32 -22.94
N ARG A 3 -45.19 -34.21 -22.34
CA ARG A 3 -44.58 -33.10 -23.07
C ARG A 3 -43.18 -32.88 -22.51
N GLN A 4 -42.20 -33.12 -23.38
CA GLN A 4 -40.78 -32.93 -23.15
C GLN A 4 -40.50 -31.50 -22.68
N HIS A 5 -39.92 -31.33 -21.49
CA HIS A 5 -39.24 -30.11 -21.11
C HIS A 5 -37.74 -30.36 -21.27
N MET A 6 -37.14 -29.60 -22.17
CA MET A 6 -35.70 -29.58 -22.42
C MET A 6 -35.00 -29.08 -21.15
N LEU A 7 -34.27 -29.96 -20.46
CA LEU A 7 -33.37 -29.58 -19.37
C LEU A 7 -32.13 -28.93 -19.98
N TYR A 8 -32.05 -27.60 -19.93
CA TYR A 8 -30.78 -26.90 -20.14
C TYR A 8 -29.96 -26.97 -18.84
N TYR A 9 -29.11 -28.00 -18.74
CA TYR A 9 -28.02 -28.02 -17.77
C TYR A 9 -26.94 -27.05 -18.24
N PHE A 10 -26.88 -25.84 -17.68
CA PHE A 10 -25.67 -25.03 -17.75
C PHE A 10 -24.73 -25.47 -16.63
N LYS A 11 -23.76 -26.32 -16.97
CA LYS A 11 -22.56 -26.52 -16.16
C LYS A 11 -21.79 -25.21 -16.21
N ILE A 12 -21.84 -24.40 -15.15
CA ILE A 12 -21.01 -23.18 -15.05
C ILE A 12 -19.58 -23.63 -14.73
N GLU A 13 -18.88 -24.09 -15.76
CA GLU A 13 -17.42 -24.25 -15.79
C GLU A 13 -16.86 -23.19 -16.75
N SER A 14 -16.86 -21.93 -16.33
CA SER A 14 -15.96 -20.91 -16.90
C SER A 14 -16.08 -19.62 -16.11
N LYS A 15 -14.93 -19.03 -15.76
CA LYS A 15 -14.75 -17.67 -15.23
C LYS A 15 -15.77 -16.71 -15.83
N VAL A 16 -16.68 -16.20 -15.00
CA VAL A 16 -17.53 -15.08 -15.37
C VAL A 16 -16.70 -13.81 -15.27
N ASP A 17 -16.58 -13.09 -16.38
CA ASP A 17 -15.91 -11.81 -16.47
C ASP A 17 -16.84 -10.73 -15.88
N LEU A 18 -16.68 -10.46 -14.58
CA LEU A 18 -17.60 -9.64 -13.78
C LEU A 18 -17.69 -8.17 -14.26
N GLU A 19 -16.77 -7.71 -15.10
CA GLU A 19 -16.79 -6.36 -15.70
C GLU A 19 -17.90 -6.18 -16.76
N LYS A 20 -18.53 -7.27 -17.23
CA LYS A 20 -19.56 -7.24 -18.30
C LYS A 20 -20.99 -7.40 -17.80
N ILE A 21 -21.21 -7.47 -16.49
CA ILE A 21 -22.53 -7.72 -15.93
C ILE A 21 -23.28 -6.40 -15.71
N ASN A 22 -24.37 -6.21 -16.46
CA ASN A 22 -25.31 -5.12 -16.26
C ASN A 22 -26.10 -5.34 -14.94
N LEU A 23 -25.86 -4.47 -13.94
CA LEU A 23 -26.48 -4.52 -12.61
C LEU A 23 -28.01 -4.65 -12.60
N SER A 24 -28.69 -4.11 -13.62
CA SER A 24 -30.15 -4.18 -13.73
C SER A 24 -30.68 -5.57 -14.11
N GLU A 25 -29.91 -6.34 -14.89
CA GLU A 25 -30.28 -7.68 -15.34
C GLU A 25 -30.04 -8.73 -14.24
N THR A 26 -28.99 -8.54 -13.43
CA THR A 26 -28.67 -9.42 -12.30
C THR A 26 -29.74 -9.38 -11.21
N LEU A 27 -30.26 -8.18 -10.91
CA LEU A 27 -31.34 -8.01 -9.92
C LEU A 27 -32.67 -8.63 -10.38
N TYR A 28 -32.93 -8.64 -11.70
CA TYR A 28 -34.10 -9.30 -12.29
C TYR A 28 -34.01 -10.83 -12.21
N PHE A 29 -32.81 -11.39 -12.37
CA PHE A 29 -32.56 -12.83 -12.26
C PHE A 29 -32.68 -13.35 -10.82
N ILE A 30 -32.15 -12.59 -9.85
CA ILE A 30 -32.16 -12.94 -8.42
C ILE A 30 -33.59 -13.01 -7.84
N LYS A 31 -34.52 -12.21 -8.36
CA LYS A 31 -35.92 -12.17 -7.91
C LYS A 31 -36.76 -13.39 -8.31
N ASN A 32 -36.36 -14.14 -9.34
CA ASN A 32 -37.20 -15.16 -9.99
C ASN A 32 -36.75 -16.62 -9.75
N PHE A 33 -35.69 -16.87 -8.99
CA PHE A 33 -35.22 -18.23 -8.66
C PHE A 33 -35.20 -18.45 -7.14
N TRP A 34 -36.12 -19.28 -6.67
CA TRP A 34 -36.29 -19.63 -5.25
C TRP A 34 -35.80 -21.06 -5.00
N GLU A 35 -34.53 -21.22 -4.62
CA GLU A 35 -34.05 -22.37 -3.82
C GLU A 35 -32.87 -21.94 -2.92
N ILE A 36 -32.95 -22.33 -1.64
CA ILE A 36 -32.34 -21.66 -0.47
C ILE A 36 -30.86 -21.99 -0.21
N SER A 37 -30.14 -22.73 -1.06
CA SER A 37 -28.70 -22.99 -0.86
C SER A 37 -27.76 -22.01 -1.57
N ALA A 38 -28.20 -21.44 -2.70
CA ALA A 38 -27.38 -20.55 -3.52
C ALA A 38 -27.23 -19.15 -2.90
N TYR A 39 -28.27 -18.63 -2.24
CA TYR A 39 -28.25 -17.30 -1.61
C TYR A 39 -27.16 -17.17 -0.55
N THR A 40 -27.01 -18.16 0.33
CA THR A 40 -25.98 -18.13 1.38
C THR A 40 -24.58 -18.15 0.79
N TYR A 41 -24.34 -18.95 -0.26
CA TYR A 41 -23.03 -19.06 -0.90
C TYR A 41 -22.69 -17.81 -1.73
N ILE A 42 -23.67 -17.27 -2.45
CA ILE A 42 -23.56 -16.03 -3.23
C ILE A 42 -23.39 -14.84 -2.29
N GLU A 43 -24.14 -14.75 -1.19
CA GLU A 43 -23.94 -13.72 -0.17
C GLU A 43 -22.55 -13.82 0.44
N ILE A 44 -22.04 -15.01 0.80
CA ILE A 44 -20.68 -15.15 1.37
C ILE A 44 -19.59 -14.74 0.37
N GLU A 45 -19.69 -15.14 -0.90
CA GLU A 45 -18.76 -14.74 -1.96
C GLU A 45 -18.87 -13.23 -2.26
N LEU A 46 -20.09 -12.69 -2.33
CA LEU A 46 -20.32 -11.25 -2.48
C LEU A 46 -19.83 -10.49 -1.25
N PHE A 47 -20.02 -10.96 -0.02
CA PHE A 47 -19.56 -10.29 1.21
C PHE A 47 -18.04 -10.28 1.31
N LYS A 48 -17.37 -11.36 0.85
CA LYS A 48 -15.91 -11.37 0.64
C LYS A 48 -15.48 -10.30 -0.37
N TYR A 49 -16.25 -10.13 -1.45
CA TYR A 49 -16.03 -9.10 -2.47
C TYR A 49 -16.45 -7.68 -2.04
N PHE A 50 -17.40 -7.55 -1.13
CA PHE A 50 -17.89 -6.31 -0.52
C PHE A 50 -17.04 -5.85 0.66
N LYS A 51 -15.87 -6.48 0.90
CA LYS A 51 -14.81 -5.80 1.66
C LYS A 51 -14.56 -4.48 0.94
N MET A 52 -14.92 -3.38 1.60
CA MET A 52 -14.59 -2.02 1.18
C MET A 52 -13.18 -2.02 0.61
N ASN A 53 -13.02 -1.44 -0.58
CA ASN A 53 -11.71 -1.33 -1.21
C ASN A 53 -10.75 -0.77 -0.14
N PRO A 54 -9.58 -1.40 0.15
CA PRO A 54 -8.75 -0.92 1.26
C PRO A 54 -8.32 0.55 1.11
N LYS A 55 -8.38 1.12 -0.12
CA LYS A 55 -8.27 2.57 -0.34
C LYS A 55 -9.46 3.35 0.22
N GLU A 56 -10.69 2.90 0.00
CA GLU A 56 -11.92 3.55 0.49
C GLU A 56 -11.95 3.64 2.01
N GLU A 57 -11.46 2.62 2.71
CA GLU A 57 -11.34 2.62 4.18
C GLU A 57 -10.46 3.79 4.66
N ILE A 58 -9.33 4.00 3.99
CA ILE A 58 -8.40 5.10 4.29
C ILE A 58 -8.99 6.46 3.87
N ILE A 59 -9.61 6.55 2.69
CA ILE A 59 -10.18 7.79 2.16
C ILE A 59 -11.31 8.31 3.06
N ASN A 60 -12.10 7.41 3.64
CA ASN A 60 -13.22 7.74 4.52
C ASN A 60 -12.86 7.81 6.01
N CYS A 61 -11.60 7.56 6.36
CA CYS A 61 -11.13 7.57 7.75
C CYS A 61 -11.35 8.93 8.44
N LYS A 62 -11.74 8.87 9.73
CA LYS A 62 -11.91 10.03 10.62
C LYS A 62 -11.27 9.81 12.01
N ASN A 63 -10.33 8.89 12.12
CA ASN A 63 -9.84 8.38 13.42
C ASN A 63 -8.86 9.31 14.14
N CYS A 64 -8.43 10.44 13.55
CA CYS A 64 -7.52 11.38 14.20
C CYS A 64 -7.70 12.82 13.70
N ILE A 65 -7.08 13.75 14.43
CA ILE A 65 -7.16 15.20 14.20
C ILE A 65 -6.66 15.63 12.81
N LEU A 66 -5.74 14.86 12.20
CA LEU A 66 -5.21 15.17 10.87
C LEU A 66 -6.30 15.25 9.80
N ARG A 67 -7.46 14.59 10.01
CA ARG A 67 -8.55 14.64 9.04
C ARG A 67 -9.15 16.03 8.88
N GLU A 68 -9.11 16.87 9.91
CA GLU A 68 -9.71 18.22 9.90
C GLU A 68 -9.07 19.15 8.86
N THR A 69 -7.76 18.99 8.64
CA THR A 69 -6.97 19.84 7.73
C THR A 69 -6.49 19.10 6.48
N CYS A 70 -6.83 17.82 6.33
CA CYS A 70 -6.39 17.01 5.19
C CYS A 70 -7.31 17.22 3.99
N GLY A 71 -6.74 17.67 2.88
CA GLY A 71 -7.44 17.73 1.59
C GLY A 71 -7.76 16.32 1.10
N ASN A 72 -6.72 15.56 0.75
CA ASN A 72 -6.87 14.20 0.25
C ASN A 72 -6.04 13.21 1.06
N PRO A 73 -6.67 12.24 1.74
CA PRO A 73 -5.96 11.11 2.30
C PRO A 73 -5.25 10.34 1.19
N ILE A 74 -4.07 9.81 1.49
CA ILE A 74 -3.18 9.16 0.53
C ILE A 74 -2.94 7.71 0.97
N PRO A 75 -3.72 6.75 0.44
CA PRO A 75 -3.60 5.35 0.83
C PRO A 75 -2.25 4.74 0.45
N TRP A 76 -1.96 4.73 -0.85
CA TRP A 76 -0.74 4.21 -1.49
C TRP A 76 -0.81 4.37 -3.00
N ASP A 77 0.30 4.06 -3.67
CA ASP A 77 0.43 4.00 -5.13
C ASP A 77 1.39 2.87 -5.55
N GLY A 78 1.41 2.54 -6.84
CA GLY A 78 2.24 1.46 -7.42
C GLY A 78 1.66 0.05 -7.27
N ASN A 79 2.53 -0.96 -7.44
CA ASN A 79 2.12 -2.36 -7.54
C ASN A 79 1.84 -3.01 -6.17
N PHE A 80 0.57 -3.32 -5.90
CA PHE A 80 0.14 -4.01 -4.67
C PHE A 80 0.77 -5.41 -4.49
N ASN A 81 1.12 -6.10 -5.59
CA ASN A 81 1.73 -7.41 -5.55
C ASN A 81 3.28 -7.35 -5.53
N SER A 82 3.86 -6.17 -5.35
CA SER A 82 5.31 -6.04 -5.31
C SER A 82 5.92 -6.62 -4.03
N LYS A 83 7.12 -7.18 -4.17
CA LYS A 83 8.00 -7.58 -3.07
C LYS A 83 8.70 -6.40 -2.39
N ILE A 84 8.65 -5.21 -2.98
CA ILE A 84 9.30 -3.99 -2.51
C ILE A 84 8.23 -3.01 -2.02
N MET A 85 8.27 -2.68 -0.73
CA MET A 85 7.46 -1.62 -0.14
C MET A 85 8.34 -0.44 0.25
N ILE A 86 7.99 0.77 -0.19
CA ILE A 86 8.65 2.02 0.19
C ILE A 86 7.76 2.77 1.16
N ILE A 87 8.29 3.11 2.34
CA ILE A 87 7.56 3.77 3.43
C ILE A 87 8.20 5.12 3.73
N TRP A 88 7.35 6.14 3.76
CA TRP A 88 7.66 7.48 4.28
C TRP A 88 6.85 7.81 5.53
N GLU A 89 7.08 9.00 6.06
CA GLU A 89 6.45 9.53 7.26
C GLU A 89 5.01 10.00 7.00
N ALA A 90 4.84 11.02 6.16
CA ALA A 90 3.56 11.70 5.98
C ALA A 90 3.47 12.43 4.62
N PRO A 91 2.25 12.60 4.05
CA PRO A 91 2.02 13.49 2.92
C PRO A 91 2.48 14.92 3.17
N TRP A 92 2.97 15.58 2.12
CA TRP A 92 3.25 17.02 2.11
C TRP A 92 2.16 17.75 1.31
N LYS A 93 2.29 19.08 1.21
CA LYS A 93 1.28 19.96 0.59
C LYS A 93 0.81 19.48 -0.78
N GLU A 94 1.73 19.14 -1.66
CA GLU A 94 1.38 18.85 -3.05
C GLU A 94 0.81 17.45 -3.22
N GLU A 95 1.26 16.51 -2.38
CA GLU A 95 0.67 15.20 -2.22
C GLU A 95 -0.78 15.31 -1.73
N ASP A 96 -1.03 16.13 -0.70
CA ASP A 96 -2.37 16.37 -0.13
C ASP A 96 -3.32 17.04 -1.12
N ILE A 97 -2.82 17.93 -1.98
CA ILE A 97 -3.62 18.56 -3.04
C ILE A 97 -3.96 17.54 -4.15
N GLN A 98 -3.01 16.68 -4.53
CA GLN A 98 -3.17 15.77 -5.66
C GLN A 98 -3.74 14.39 -5.27
N GLY A 99 -3.78 14.05 -3.99
CA GLY A 99 -4.20 12.73 -3.49
C GLY A 99 -3.26 11.59 -3.90
N LYS A 100 -2.00 11.90 -4.21
CA LYS A 100 -1.00 10.94 -4.69
C LYS A 100 0.31 11.05 -3.92
N PRO A 101 0.96 9.93 -3.56
CA PRO A 101 2.19 9.95 -2.79
C PRO A 101 3.39 10.29 -3.69
N PHE A 102 4.31 11.12 -3.18
CA PHE A 102 5.60 11.46 -3.83
C PHE A 102 5.47 12.12 -5.21
N VAL A 103 4.58 13.11 -5.33
CA VAL A 103 4.39 13.87 -6.57
C VAL A 103 5.24 15.13 -6.64
N TRP A 104 5.79 15.59 -5.52
CA TRP A 104 6.64 16.78 -5.48
C TRP A 104 8.10 16.50 -5.86
N ARG A 105 8.96 17.52 -5.74
CA ARG A 105 10.36 17.50 -6.17
C ARG A 105 11.17 16.33 -5.59
N SER A 106 11.01 16.05 -4.29
CA SER A 106 11.69 14.91 -3.63
C SER A 106 11.20 13.57 -4.18
N GLY A 107 9.88 13.43 -4.38
CA GLY A 107 9.29 12.24 -4.97
C GLY A 107 9.73 12.01 -6.42
N LYS A 108 9.74 13.05 -7.24
CA LYS A 108 10.27 13.01 -8.61
C LYS A 108 11.75 12.61 -8.65
N LEU A 109 12.56 13.10 -7.70
CA LEU A 109 13.96 12.69 -7.58
C LEU A 109 14.09 11.20 -7.23
N LEU A 110 13.30 10.70 -6.28
CA LEU A 110 13.28 9.27 -5.93
C LEU A 110 12.90 8.40 -7.13
N THR A 111 11.79 8.75 -7.80
CA THR A 111 11.33 8.05 -9.00
C THR A 111 12.44 7.99 -10.05
N LYS A 112 13.09 9.13 -10.33
CA LYS A 112 14.21 9.18 -11.30
C LYS A 112 15.37 8.26 -10.90
N ILE A 113 15.75 8.24 -9.62
CA ILE A 113 16.85 7.36 -9.16
C ILE A 113 16.46 5.89 -9.29
N LEU A 114 15.23 5.52 -8.95
CA LEU A 114 14.73 4.15 -9.10
C LEU A 114 14.65 3.73 -10.58
N GLU A 115 14.19 4.61 -11.46
CA GLU A 115 14.16 4.38 -12.91
C GLU A 115 15.57 4.21 -13.49
N GLU A 116 16.55 5.00 -13.06
CA GLU A 116 17.97 4.81 -13.41
C GLU A 116 18.51 3.44 -12.97
N LEU A 117 17.87 2.82 -11.98
CA LEU A 117 18.19 1.47 -11.48
C LEU A 117 17.27 0.38 -12.05
N TRP A 118 16.39 0.73 -13.00
CA TRP A 118 15.43 -0.17 -13.67
C TRP A 118 14.32 -0.71 -12.75
N TYR A 119 13.83 0.14 -11.83
CA TYR A 119 12.65 -0.09 -11.01
C TYR A 119 11.59 0.97 -11.32
N TYR A 120 10.41 0.54 -11.77
CA TYR A 120 9.31 1.41 -12.16
C TYR A 120 8.12 1.28 -11.20
N ARG A 121 7.40 2.38 -10.99
CA ARG A 121 6.35 2.47 -9.95
C ARG A 121 5.24 1.45 -10.12
N GLU A 122 4.70 1.34 -11.34
CA GLU A 122 3.53 0.49 -11.60
C GLU A 122 3.85 -1.01 -11.60
N THR A 123 5.13 -1.38 -11.67
CA THR A 123 5.56 -2.77 -11.83
C THR A 123 6.37 -3.30 -10.66
N ASP A 124 7.30 -2.50 -10.14
CA ASP A 124 8.35 -3.02 -9.28
C ASP A 124 8.18 -2.67 -7.80
N TYR A 125 7.41 -1.65 -7.42
CA TYR A 125 7.31 -1.26 -6.02
C TYR A 125 5.94 -0.69 -5.63
N TYR A 126 5.65 -0.84 -4.34
CA TYR A 126 4.53 -0.20 -3.66
C TYR A 126 5.04 0.96 -2.83
N ILE A 127 4.32 2.07 -2.78
CA ILE A 127 4.75 3.24 -2.02
C ILE A 127 3.63 3.84 -1.16
N THR A 128 3.93 4.09 0.11
CA THR A 128 2.97 4.62 1.09
C THR A 128 3.67 5.41 2.20
N ASN A 129 2.88 5.90 3.17
CA ASN A 129 3.29 6.68 4.32
C ASN A 129 2.84 6.02 5.63
N ILE A 130 3.44 6.37 6.76
CA ILE A 130 2.97 5.96 8.10
C ILE A 130 1.58 6.56 8.37
N VAL A 131 1.46 7.89 8.29
CA VAL A 131 0.16 8.56 8.35
C VAL A 131 -0.35 8.86 6.94
N LYS A 132 -1.66 8.69 6.72
CA LYS A 132 -2.26 8.86 5.39
C LYS A 132 -2.75 10.29 5.11
N CYS A 133 -2.73 11.16 6.11
CA CYS A 133 -3.16 12.55 6.03
C CYS A 133 -1.97 13.48 6.29
N ARG A 134 -1.95 14.63 5.64
CA ARG A 134 -0.91 15.65 5.83
C ARG A 134 -1.02 16.33 7.21
N PRO A 135 0.04 16.35 8.02
CA PRO A 135 0.12 17.19 9.20
C PRO A 135 0.15 18.69 8.85
N PRO A 136 -0.50 19.57 9.66
CA PRO A 136 -0.43 21.01 9.49
C PRO A 136 1.01 21.50 9.32
N ASP A 137 1.25 22.41 8.38
CA ASP A 137 2.56 23.00 8.10
C ASP A 137 3.69 21.99 7.77
N ASN A 138 3.35 20.76 7.37
CA ASN A 138 4.30 19.66 7.14
C ASN A 138 5.17 19.33 8.37
N ARG A 139 4.66 19.57 9.59
CA ARG A 139 5.33 19.07 10.80
C ARG A 139 5.35 17.54 10.80
N ASP A 140 6.18 16.97 11.67
CA ASP A 140 6.15 15.54 11.93
C ASP A 140 4.81 15.11 12.56
N PRO A 141 4.28 13.91 12.27
CA PRO A 141 3.07 13.41 12.88
C PRO A 141 3.31 13.09 14.36
N LYS A 142 2.31 13.39 15.19
CA LYS A 142 2.37 13.15 16.63
C LYS A 142 2.16 11.67 16.95
N PRO A 143 2.60 11.20 18.13
CA PRO A 143 2.45 9.79 18.53
C PRO A 143 1.01 9.27 18.49
N ASP A 144 0.02 10.09 18.85
CA ASP A 144 -1.41 9.76 18.79
C ASP A 144 -1.92 9.65 17.34
N GLU A 145 -1.45 10.52 16.45
CA GLU A 145 -1.76 10.47 15.02
C GLU A 145 -1.18 9.21 14.36
N ILE A 146 0.07 8.86 14.70
CA ILE A 146 0.72 7.62 14.26
C ILE A 146 -0.06 6.42 14.77
N LYS A 147 -0.36 6.37 16.08
CA LYS A 147 -1.09 5.26 16.70
C LYS A 147 -2.47 5.06 16.06
N ALA A 148 -3.17 6.14 15.72
CA ALA A 148 -4.46 6.07 15.08
C ALA A 148 -4.39 5.60 13.61
N CYS A 149 -3.30 5.91 12.90
CA CYS A 149 -3.15 5.62 11.48
C CYS A 149 -2.37 4.33 11.17
N SER A 150 -1.52 3.88 12.09
CA SER A 150 -0.67 2.70 11.93
C SER A 150 -1.41 1.39 11.65
N PRO A 151 -2.67 1.15 12.09
CA PRO A 151 -3.39 -0.07 11.70
C PRO A 151 -3.53 -0.24 10.18
N PHE A 152 -3.63 0.86 9.41
CA PHE A 152 -3.66 0.77 7.95
C PHE A 152 -2.34 0.29 7.37
N LEU A 153 -1.21 0.84 7.85
CA LEU A 153 0.11 0.41 7.40
C LEU A 153 0.38 -1.04 7.81
N TRP A 154 -0.05 -1.44 9.00
CA TRP A 154 0.06 -2.83 9.47
C TRP A 154 -0.67 -3.80 8.55
N LYS A 155 -1.95 -3.53 8.26
CA LYS A 155 -2.75 -4.31 7.31
C LYS A 155 -2.09 -4.38 5.92
N GLN A 156 -1.56 -3.25 5.43
CA GLN A 156 -0.83 -3.22 4.16
C GLN A 156 0.41 -4.12 4.18
N ILE A 157 1.21 -4.09 5.25
CA ILE A 157 2.40 -4.93 5.40
C ILE A 157 2.03 -6.41 5.50
N GLU A 158 0.99 -6.77 6.26
CA GLU A 158 0.52 -8.15 6.42
C GLU A 158 -0.09 -8.73 5.14
N GLU A 159 -0.85 -7.94 4.38
CA GLU A 159 -1.46 -8.37 3.13
C GLU A 159 -0.40 -8.53 2.02
N MET A 160 0.55 -7.60 1.94
CA MET A 160 1.60 -7.63 0.92
C MET A 160 2.72 -8.62 1.21
N LYS A 161 3.06 -8.83 2.49
CA LYS A 161 4.23 -9.62 2.93
C LYS A 161 5.50 -9.29 2.14
N PRO A 162 5.92 -8.00 2.09
CA PRO A 162 7.06 -7.60 1.27
C PRO A 162 8.34 -8.34 1.69
N GLU A 163 9.21 -8.65 0.73
CA GLU A 163 10.53 -9.20 1.02
C GLU A 163 11.54 -8.09 1.37
N LEU A 164 11.30 -6.88 0.87
CA LEU A 164 12.10 -5.68 1.12
C LEU A 164 11.21 -4.50 1.51
N ILE A 165 11.52 -3.86 2.64
CA ILE A 165 10.95 -2.58 3.03
C ILE A 165 12.04 -1.51 2.98
N ILE A 166 11.82 -0.47 2.18
CA ILE A 166 12.69 0.69 2.07
C ILE A 166 12.10 1.82 2.90
N THR A 167 12.78 2.20 3.97
CA THR A 167 12.36 3.32 4.83
C THR A 167 13.09 4.59 4.42
N LEU A 168 12.34 5.63 4.09
CA LEU A 168 12.89 6.93 3.80
C LEU A 168 12.99 7.75 5.09
N TRP A 169 14.22 8.05 5.53
CA TRP A 169 14.57 8.80 6.74
C TRP A 169 14.37 8.09 8.07
N ARG A 170 14.83 8.76 9.14
CA ARG A 170 14.80 8.27 10.52
C ARG A 170 13.39 7.99 11.00
N PHE A 171 12.40 8.76 10.57
CA PHE A 171 11.06 8.63 11.13
C PHE A 171 10.39 7.31 10.75
N SER A 172 10.36 7.00 9.45
CA SER A 172 9.87 5.73 8.94
C SER A 172 10.72 4.55 9.43
N PHE A 173 12.03 4.73 9.49
CA PHE A 173 12.93 3.73 10.03
C PHE A 173 12.64 3.41 11.51
N ASN A 174 12.51 4.42 12.37
CA ASN A 174 12.29 4.26 13.81
C ASN A 174 10.89 3.71 14.13
N PHE A 175 9.91 3.91 13.25
CA PHE A 175 8.61 3.24 13.36
C PHE A 175 8.75 1.72 13.19
N LEU A 176 9.59 1.28 12.25
CA LEU A 176 9.84 -0.14 12.00
C LEU A 176 10.75 -0.74 13.07
N VAL A 177 11.87 -0.07 13.34
CA VAL A 177 12.94 -0.53 14.23
C VAL A 177 13.15 0.52 15.33
N PRO A 178 12.37 0.47 16.43
CA PRO A 178 12.49 1.44 17.50
C PRO A 178 13.87 1.36 18.18
N ASN A 179 14.31 2.48 18.75
CA ASN A 179 15.56 2.61 19.54
C ASN A 179 16.88 2.43 18.77
N VAL A 180 16.85 2.50 17.44
CA VAL A 180 18.05 2.44 16.59
C VAL A 180 18.25 3.76 15.85
N THR A 181 19.49 4.17 15.61
CA THR A 181 19.76 5.37 14.80
C THR A 181 20.02 5.02 13.33
N ILE A 182 19.47 5.82 12.42
CA ILE A 182 19.67 5.62 10.97
C ILE A 182 21.15 5.68 10.56
N SER A 183 21.96 6.45 11.27
CA SER A 183 23.39 6.61 11.00
C SER A 183 24.17 5.30 11.17
N GLU A 184 23.74 4.44 12.09
CA GLU A 184 24.32 3.11 12.32
C GLU A 184 23.87 2.09 11.27
N TRP A 185 22.72 2.34 10.61
CA TRP A 185 22.04 1.35 9.78
C TRP A 185 22.12 1.59 8.28
N ARG A 186 22.36 2.83 7.84
CA ARG A 186 22.37 3.23 6.44
C ARG A 186 23.28 2.39 5.52
N TRP A 187 24.33 1.78 6.06
CA TRP A 187 25.24 0.93 5.28
C TRP A 187 24.79 -0.51 5.14
N ASN A 188 23.89 -0.95 5.99
CA ASN A 188 23.48 -2.33 6.12
C ASN A 188 21.99 -2.48 5.77
N PHE A 189 21.60 -3.71 5.54
CA PHE A 189 20.21 -4.11 5.48
C PHE A 189 20.03 -5.30 6.40
N PHE A 190 18.94 -5.32 7.15
CA PHE A 190 18.72 -6.34 8.17
C PHE A 190 17.35 -6.92 8.04
N LYS A 191 17.27 -8.22 8.27
CA LYS A 191 15.99 -8.89 8.47
C LYS A 191 15.41 -8.45 9.80
N ILE A 192 14.14 -8.09 9.78
CA ILE A 192 13.36 -7.86 10.99
C ILE A 192 12.36 -9.00 11.16
N HIS A 193 11.95 -9.24 12.40
CA HIS A 193 10.93 -10.24 12.76
C HIS A 193 9.78 -9.60 13.54
N GLU A 194 9.84 -8.30 13.77
CA GLU A 194 8.83 -7.51 14.44
C GLU A 194 8.87 -6.07 13.93
N ILE A 195 7.73 -5.38 14.01
CA ILE A 195 7.59 -3.95 13.75
C ILE A 195 6.80 -3.38 14.92
N ASN A 196 7.31 -2.33 15.56
CA ASN A 196 6.65 -1.68 16.70
C ASN A 196 6.10 -2.68 17.74
N TRP A 197 6.95 -3.62 18.16
CA TRP A 197 6.65 -4.67 19.15
C TRP A 197 5.62 -5.73 18.71
N GLN A 198 5.19 -5.73 17.45
CA GLN A 198 4.32 -6.75 16.88
C GLN A 198 5.13 -7.72 16.02
N LYS A 199 5.04 -9.01 16.34
CA LYS A 199 5.74 -10.06 15.57
C LYS A 199 5.17 -10.18 14.17
N LEU A 200 6.05 -10.44 13.21
CA LEU A 200 5.70 -10.77 11.84
C LEU A 200 5.81 -12.28 11.63
N ASP A 201 4.85 -12.85 10.90
CA ASP A 201 4.90 -14.25 10.43
C ASP A 201 5.88 -14.45 9.25
N PHE A 202 6.53 -13.38 8.81
CA PHE A 202 7.55 -13.36 7.77
C PHE A 202 8.68 -12.42 8.19
N SER A 203 9.77 -12.39 7.42
CA SER A 203 10.95 -11.61 7.78
C SER A 203 11.40 -10.72 6.62
N PRO A 204 10.85 -9.50 6.50
CA PRO A 204 11.29 -8.55 5.49
C PRO A 204 12.70 -8.07 5.82
N THR A 205 13.47 -7.81 4.77
CA THR A 205 14.72 -7.06 4.88
C THR A 205 14.39 -5.56 4.90
N VAL A 206 14.99 -4.80 5.81
CA VAL A 206 14.84 -3.34 5.87
C VAL A 206 16.08 -2.66 5.28
N LEU A 207 15.87 -1.73 4.37
CA LEU A 207 16.89 -0.84 3.82
C LEU A 207 16.55 0.61 4.18
N ALA A 208 17.37 1.24 5.01
CA ALA A 208 17.19 2.64 5.38
C ALA A 208 17.90 3.57 4.40
N VAL A 209 17.17 4.53 3.84
CA VAL A 209 17.67 5.50 2.86
C VAL A 209 17.36 6.91 3.35
N TYR A 210 18.22 7.89 3.08
CA TYR A 210 17.87 9.28 3.37
C TYR A 210 16.66 9.75 2.57
N HIS A 211 15.90 10.70 3.13
CA HIS A 211 14.81 11.31 2.39
C HIS A 211 15.36 12.07 1.17
N PRO A 212 14.80 11.89 -0.03
CA PRO A 212 15.26 12.60 -1.24
C PRO A 212 15.29 14.12 -1.11
N ALA A 213 14.53 14.73 -0.19
CA ALA A 213 14.59 16.18 0.05
C ALA A 213 16.00 16.67 0.39
N VAL A 214 16.81 15.89 1.11
CA VAL A 214 18.19 16.30 1.46
C VAL A 214 19.13 16.33 0.26
N ALA A 215 18.73 15.70 -0.85
CA ALA A 215 19.51 15.58 -2.07
C ALA A 215 19.05 16.53 -3.18
N LEU A 216 17.98 17.30 -2.99
CA LEU A 216 17.43 18.21 -4.01
C LEU A 216 18.46 19.22 -4.54
N TYR A 217 19.38 19.65 -3.67
CA TYR A 217 20.41 20.65 -3.95
C TYR A 217 21.81 20.18 -3.57
N ASN A 218 21.98 18.89 -3.29
CA ASN A 218 23.24 18.33 -2.84
C ASN A 218 23.55 17.06 -3.66
N PRO A 219 24.42 17.17 -4.69
CA PRO A 219 24.82 16.04 -5.51
C PRO A 219 25.32 14.88 -4.66
N THR A 220 26.27 15.13 -3.75
CA THR A 220 26.85 14.07 -2.91
C THR A 220 25.78 13.27 -2.16
N LYS A 221 24.74 13.93 -1.64
CA LYS A 221 23.62 13.21 -0.99
C LYS A 221 22.80 12.39 -2.00
N LYS A 222 22.63 12.86 -3.23
CA LYS A 222 21.98 12.13 -4.32
C LYS A 222 22.77 10.87 -4.68
N GLU A 223 24.09 10.97 -4.86
CA GLU A 223 24.92 9.79 -5.16
C GLU A 223 24.81 8.74 -4.06
N LEU A 224 24.83 9.16 -2.79
CA LEU A 224 24.70 8.21 -1.70
C LEU A 224 23.30 7.56 -1.63
N ILE A 225 22.21 8.29 -1.93
CA ILE A 225 20.87 7.69 -2.04
C ILE A 225 20.85 6.64 -3.16
N LYS A 226 21.50 6.93 -4.29
CA LYS A 226 21.62 5.99 -5.41
C LYS A 226 22.43 4.76 -5.03
N GLU A 227 23.53 4.93 -4.29
CA GLU A 227 24.33 3.83 -3.76
C GLU A 227 23.50 2.94 -2.83
N ASP A 228 22.77 3.53 -1.87
CA ASP A 228 21.90 2.80 -0.95
C ASP A 228 20.84 2.00 -1.72
N LEU A 229 20.14 2.63 -2.67
CA LEU A 229 19.12 1.97 -3.50
C LEU A 229 19.69 0.93 -4.48
N SER A 230 20.96 1.03 -4.87
CA SER A 230 21.58 0.01 -5.73
C SER A 230 21.67 -1.36 -5.04
N LYS A 231 21.64 -1.40 -3.70
CA LYS A 231 21.65 -2.61 -2.89
C LYS A 231 20.38 -3.44 -3.04
N ILE A 232 19.30 -2.90 -3.60
CA ILE A 232 18.07 -3.66 -3.87
C ILE A 232 18.39 -4.95 -4.65
N LYS A 233 19.31 -4.90 -5.63
CA LYS A 233 19.72 -6.07 -6.43
C LYS A 233 20.44 -7.16 -5.62
N GLN A 234 21.08 -6.79 -4.51
CA GLN A 234 21.75 -7.74 -3.61
C GLN A 234 20.73 -8.47 -2.72
N ILE A 235 19.62 -7.82 -2.40
CA ILE A 235 18.55 -8.34 -1.54
C ILE A 235 17.56 -9.16 -2.37
N LEU A 236 17.15 -8.62 -3.52
CA LEU A 236 16.18 -9.19 -4.45
C LEU A 236 16.80 -9.31 -5.85
N PRO A 237 17.61 -10.36 -6.10
CA PRO A 237 18.10 -10.64 -7.44
C PRO A 237 16.91 -10.91 -8.38
N LYS A 238 16.91 -10.26 -9.55
CA LYS A 238 15.91 -10.47 -10.61
C LYS A 238 16.14 -11.80 -11.33
#